data_AF-A0A9P4M702-F1
#
_entry.id   AF-A0A9P4M702-F1
#
_cell.length_a   1.000
_cell.length_b   1.000
_cell.length_c   1.000
_cell.angle_alpha   90.00
_cell.angle_beta   90.00
_cell.angle_gamma   90.00
#
_symmetry.space_group_name_H-M   'P 1'
#
loop_
_entity.id
_entity.type
_entity.pdbx_description
1 polymer ?
#
loop_
_entity_poly.entity_id
_entity_poly.type
_entity_poly.pdbx_seq_one_letter_code
_entity_poly.pdbx_strand_id
1 'polypeptide(L)'
;MEFQSKSFQSLLQIANDNTISGAGKEYWEESGDDPPKTLFKNPATAQEIATLEDRLGIALPNDYKEFLAISNGFGSGHLEDGIYNGYYPEPELFSVDKVNWNSEPYFQLPIDLLELPYEIIGLASSFPDFDRVLEIGVRDVENTWLVRPELVERARVAYMEMYEKADDQQKKIIERAIEEFVGSKEAFEKLEWCCVRWSAGGAAAMRGHAGFRRYVEHVVKQGTEDRGKP
;
A
#
# COMPACT_ATOMS: atom_id res chain seq x y z
N MET A 1 -4.92 6.76 15.45
CA MET A 1 -5.25 8.20 15.55
C MET A 1 -4.03 9.12 15.40
N GLU A 2 -2.83 8.79 15.90
CA GLU A 2 -1.69 9.74 15.91
C GLU A 2 -1.18 10.18 14.52
N PHE A 3 -1.23 9.31 13.51
CA PHE A 3 -0.71 9.62 12.15
C PHE A 3 -1.76 10.17 11.19
N GLN A 4 -3.06 9.85 11.41
CA GLN A 4 -4.17 10.27 10.53
C GLN A 4 -4.37 11.78 10.47
N SER A 5 -3.95 12.53 11.49
CA SER A 5 -4.08 14.00 11.56
C SER A 5 -2.88 14.76 10.97
N LYS A 6 -1.80 14.07 10.59
CA LYS A 6 -0.59 14.71 10.04
C LYS A 6 -0.76 15.04 8.55
N SER A 7 -0.07 16.05 8.04
CA SER A 7 -0.01 16.26 6.58
C SER A 7 0.73 15.10 5.90
N PHE A 8 0.51 14.89 4.60
CA PHE A 8 1.22 13.82 3.89
C PHE A 8 2.74 14.08 3.88
N GLN A 9 3.15 15.33 3.67
CA GLN A 9 4.56 15.72 3.76
C GLN A 9 5.18 15.38 5.13
N SER A 10 4.45 15.61 6.23
CA SER A 10 4.94 15.23 7.57
C SER A 10 5.04 13.71 7.74
N LEU A 11 4.15 12.92 7.16
CA LEU A 11 4.28 11.45 7.19
C LEU A 11 5.53 10.97 6.46
N LEU A 12 5.81 11.51 5.27
CA LEU A 12 7.01 11.17 4.50
C LEU A 12 8.29 11.63 5.21
N GLN A 13 8.25 12.76 5.92
CA GLN A 13 9.39 13.19 6.72
C GLN A 13 9.67 12.21 7.87
N ILE A 14 8.63 11.73 8.57
CA ILE A 14 8.78 10.72 9.61
C ILE A 14 9.34 9.42 9.01
N ALA A 15 8.84 8.98 7.85
CA ALA A 15 9.37 7.83 7.13
C ALA A 15 10.87 7.98 6.81
N ASN A 16 11.28 9.14 6.30
CA ASN A 16 12.68 9.47 6.03
C ASN A 16 13.53 9.38 7.28
N ASP A 17 13.09 10.03 8.36
CA ASP A 17 13.88 10.14 9.60
C ASP A 17 14.00 8.78 10.28
N ASN A 18 12.91 8.03 10.35
CA ASN A 18 12.86 6.66 10.88
C ASN A 18 13.84 5.76 10.13
N THR A 19 13.90 5.87 8.80
CA THR A 19 14.75 5.01 7.97
C THR A 19 16.22 5.38 8.09
N ILE A 20 16.58 6.67 8.01
CA ILE A 20 17.98 7.12 7.93
C ILE A 20 18.68 7.13 9.29
N SER A 21 17.97 7.56 10.33
CA SER A 21 18.58 7.89 11.63
C SER A 21 17.82 7.39 12.85
N GLY A 22 16.57 6.94 12.66
CA GLY A 22 15.70 6.40 13.69
C GLY A 22 15.79 4.88 13.80
N ALA A 23 14.65 4.21 13.77
CA ALA A 23 14.55 2.76 13.95
C ALA A 23 15.34 1.96 12.91
N GLY A 24 15.52 2.49 11.69
CA GLY A 24 16.32 1.86 10.63
C GLY A 24 17.84 2.03 10.78
N LYS A 25 18.33 2.69 11.83
CA LYS A 25 19.78 2.90 12.03
C LYS A 25 20.56 1.59 12.15
N GLU A 26 20.01 0.61 12.87
CA GLU A 26 20.63 -0.70 13.07
C GLU A 26 20.78 -1.44 11.73
N TYR A 27 19.80 -1.32 10.84
CA TYR A 27 19.87 -1.89 9.48
C TYR A 27 21.11 -1.39 8.71
N TRP A 28 21.40 -0.07 8.75
CA TRP A 28 22.60 0.48 8.10
C TRP A 28 23.88 -0.02 8.77
N GLU A 29 23.93 -0.05 10.10
CA GLU A 29 25.10 -0.54 10.85
C GLU A 29 25.40 -2.01 10.55
N GLU A 30 24.38 -2.86 10.43
CA GLU A 30 24.51 -4.27 10.10
C GLU A 30 24.90 -4.50 8.64
N SER A 31 24.39 -3.69 7.72
CA SER A 31 24.78 -3.73 6.30
C SER A 31 26.23 -3.29 6.06
N GLY A 32 26.76 -2.41 6.93
CA GLY A 32 28.05 -1.77 6.75
C GLY A 32 28.03 -0.59 5.76
N ASP A 33 26.85 -0.19 5.30
CA ASP A 33 26.65 0.92 4.36
C ASP A 33 26.32 2.23 5.09
N ASP A 34 26.73 3.35 4.49
CA ASP A 34 26.33 4.67 4.97
C ASP A 34 24.89 4.98 4.51
N PRO A 35 23.99 5.43 5.41
CA PRO A 35 22.65 5.80 5.01
C PRO A 35 22.65 6.98 4.03
N PRO A 36 21.69 7.03 3.09
CA PRO A 36 21.56 8.18 2.21
C PRO A 36 21.22 9.44 3.01
N LYS A 37 21.54 10.61 2.47
CA LYS A 37 21.16 11.89 3.12
C LYS A 37 19.65 12.08 3.20
N THR A 38 18.92 11.54 2.25
CA THR A 38 17.46 11.62 2.18
C THR A 38 16.91 10.51 1.29
N LEU A 39 15.70 10.03 1.60
CA LEU A 39 14.93 9.16 0.72
C LEU A 39 14.11 9.93 -0.33
N PHE A 40 13.92 11.23 -0.12
CA PHE A 40 13.19 12.09 -1.03
C PHE A 40 13.91 12.21 -2.37
N LYS A 41 13.13 12.18 -3.46
CA LYS A 41 13.56 12.53 -4.81
C LYS A 41 13.00 13.90 -5.16
N ASN A 42 13.49 14.48 -6.26
CA ASN A 42 12.91 15.74 -6.74
C ASN A 42 11.41 15.57 -7.00
N PRO A 43 10.55 16.52 -6.60
CA PRO A 43 9.12 16.47 -6.88
C PRO A 43 8.81 16.29 -8.36
N ALA A 44 7.75 15.52 -8.67
CA ALA A 44 7.20 15.47 -10.02
C ALA A 44 6.42 16.74 -10.32
N THR A 45 6.59 17.27 -11.52
CA THR A 45 5.79 18.37 -12.04
C THR A 45 4.38 17.90 -12.40
N ALA A 46 3.42 18.83 -12.42
CA ALA A 46 2.06 18.54 -12.87
C ALA A 46 2.03 17.97 -14.31
N GLN A 47 2.97 18.39 -15.17
CA GLN A 47 3.07 17.88 -16.55
C GLN A 47 3.57 16.43 -16.58
N GLU A 48 4.54 16.07 -15.73
CA GLU A 48 5.02 14.69 -15.63
C GLU A 48 3.92 13.76 -15.11
N ILE A 49 3.16 14.19 -14.10
CA ILE A 49 2.02 13.43 -13.58
C ILE A 49 0.93 13.27 -14.66
N ALA A 50 0.60 14.34 -15.39
CA ALA A 50 -0.38 14.26 -16.48
C ALA A 50 0.10 13.34 -17.61
N THR A 51 1.40 13.35 -17.92
CA THR A 51 2.00 12.45 -18.92
C THR A 51 1.92 10.99 -18.47
N LEU A 52 2.11 10.73 -17.17
CA LEU A 52 1.92 9.41 -16.58
C LEU A 52 0.45 8.95 -16.69
N GLU A 53 -0.52 9.80 -16.31
CA GLU A 53 -1.95 9.49 -16.43
C GLU A 53 -2.35 9.18 -17.88
N ASP A 54 -1.87 9.96 -18.85
CA ASP A 54 -2.09 9.72 -20.29
C ASP A 54 -1.46 8.38 -20.74
N ARG A 55 -0.22 8.11 -20.35
CA ARG A 55 0.48 6.84 -20.66
C ARG A 55 -0.25 5.63 -20.10
N LEU A 56 -0.80 5.74 -18.88
CA LEU A 56 -1.53 4.65 -18.22
C LEU A 56 -2.98 4.54 -18.69
N GLY A 57 -3.52 5.58 -19.31
CA GLY A 57 -4.92 5.69 -19.71
C GLY A 57 -5.89 5.76 -18.53
N ILE A 58 -5.46 6.29 -17.38
CA ILE A 58 -6.27 6.38 -16.14
C ILE A 58 -5.89 7.62 -15.33
N ALA A 59 -6.87 8.19 -14.61
CA ALA A 59 -6.61 9.21 -13.60
C ALA A 59 -6.11 8.55 -12.31
N LEU A 60 -4.94 8.96 -11.83
CA LEU A 60 -4.35 8.45 -10.58
C LEU A 60 -5.10 8.99 -9.36
N PRO A 61 -5.10 8.26 -8.23
CA PRO A 61 -5.74 8.74 -7.01
C PRO A 61 -5.04 9.99 -6.48
N ASN A 62 -5.82 10.91 -5.91
CA ASN A 62 -5.34 12.23 -5.50
C ASN A 62 -4.23 12.16 -4.45
N ASP A 63 -4.29 11.19 -3.53
CA ASP A 63 -3.26 10.99 -2.52
C ASP A 63 -1.93 10.55 -3.14
N TYR A 64 -1.94 9.66 -4.12
CA TYR A 64 -0.74 9.27 -4.86
C TYR A 64 -0.16 10.44 -5.68
N LYS A 65 -1.01 11.29 -6.26
CA LYS A 65 -0.55 12.53 -6.93
C LYS A 65 0.05 13.54 -5.96
N GLU A 66 -0.53 13.68 -4.76
CA GLU A 66 0.05 14.50 -3.69
C GLU A 66 1.44 13.98 -3.31
N PHE A 67 1.60 12.66 -3.17
CA PHE A 67 2.89 12.03 -2.96
C PHE A 67 3.90 12.37 -4.06
N LEU A 68 3.55 12.16 -5.34
CA LEU A 68 4.45 12.45 -6.46
C LEU A 68 4.85 13.93 -6.52
N ALA A 69 3.94 14.83 -6.18
CA ALA A 69 4.20 16.27 -6.09
C ALA A 69 5.05 16.67 -4.87
N ILE A 70 5.24 15.78 -3.89
CA ILE A 70 6.20 15.95 -2.79
C ILE A 70 7.52 15.28 -3.12
N SER A 71 7.49 14.10 -3.75
CA SER A 71 8.65 13.27 -4.08
C SER A 71 8.35 12.37 -5.28
N ASN A 72 9.10 12.51 -6.38
CA ASN A 72 8.96 11.63 -7.54
C ASN A 72 9.62 10.27 -7.28
N GLY A 73 8.92 9.40 -6.57
CA GLY A 73 9.48 8.18 -5.99
C GLY A 73 10.10 8.43 -4.61
N PHE A 74 10.36 7.38 -3.85
CA PHE A 74 10.83 7.48 -2.48
C PHE A 74 11.59 6.22 -2.07
N GLY A 75 12.85 6.39 -1.68
CA GLY A 75 13.73 5.26 -1.34
C GLY A 75 15.21 5.61 -1.43
N SER A 76 16.04 4.75 -0.88
CA SER A 76 17.49 4.94 -0.83
C SER A 76 18.12 4.77 -2.21
N GLY A 77 17.50 3.97 -3.09
CA GLY A 77 18.09 3.50 -4.35
C GLY A 77 19.21 2.48 -4.13
N HIS A 78 19.52 2.14 -2.87
CA HIS A 78 20.36 1.02 -2.49
C HIS A 78 19.45 -0.20 -2.37
N LEU A 79 19.76 -1.28 -3.12
CA LEU A 79 18.99 -2.54 -3.11
C LEU A 79 17.45 -2.37 -3.22
N GLU A 80 16.99 -1.30 -3.88
CA GLU A 80 15.56 -1.00 -4.04
C GLU A 80 14.84 -0.82 -2.68
N ASP A 81 15.58 -0.37 -1.65
CA ASP A 81 15.06 -0.16 -0.30
C ASP A 81 14.27 1.16 -0.20
N GLY A 82 13.05 1.07 0.34
CA GLY A 82 12.12 2.14 0.61
C GLY A 82 12.10 2.55 2.09
N ILE A 83 10.89 2.62 2.65
CA ILE A 83 10.65 3.05 4.04
C ILE A 83 10.95 1.88 4.99
N TYR A 84 11.73 2.11 6.05
CA TYR A 84 11.91 1.11 7.10
C TYR A 84 10.58 0.83 7.83
N ASN A 85 10.13 -0.42 7.83
CA ASN A 85 8.85 -0.83 8.41
C ASN A 85 8.93 -1.33 9.86
N GLY A 86 10.08 -1.23 10.52
CA GLY A 86 10.28 -1.76 11.88
C GLY A 86 11.08 -3.06 11.92
N TYR A 87 11.22 -3.76 10.78
CA TYR A 87 12.02 -4.98 10.67
C TYR A 87 12.94 -4.98 9.44
N TYR A 88 12.42 -4.61 8.26
CA TYR A 88 13.21 -4.41 7.04
C TYR A 88 12.69 -3.22 6.22
N PRO A 89 13.42 -2.75 5.21
CA PRO A 89 12.90 -1.75 4.28
C PRO A 89 11.77 -2.31 3.40
N GLU A 90 10.67 -1.58 3.29
CA GLU A 90 9.67 -1.78 2.23
C GLU A 90 10.29 -1.61 0.84
N PRO A 91 9.60 -2.04 -0.23
CA PRO A 91 9.99 -1.66 -1.59
C PRO A 91 10.16 -0.15 -1.78
N GLU A 92 11.15 0.25 -2.59
CA GLU A 92 11.24 1.63 -3.05
C GLU A 92 9.97 2.01 -3.81
N LEU A 93 9.49 3.23 -3.57
CA LEU A 93 8.37 3.76 -4.33
C LEU A 93 8.88 4.36 -5.63
N PHE A 94 8.28 3.93 -6.74
CA PHE A 94 8.67 4.29 -8.08
C PHE A 94 8.44 5.77 -8.40
N SER A 95 9.35 6.31 -9.20
CA SER A 95 9.17 7.56 -9.92
C SER A 95 8.23 7.37 -11.12
N VAL A 96 7.71 8.48 -11.66
CA VAL A 96 6.71 8.47 -12.75
C VAL A 96 7.15 7.73 -14.02
N ASP A 97 8.45 7.56 -14.25
CA ASP A 97 8.99 6.82 -15.39
C ASP A 97 9.00 5.30 -15.18
N LYS A 98 9.07 4.84 -13.92
CA LYS A 98 9.07 3.42 -13.56
C LYS A 98 7.66 2.84 -13.37
N VAL A 99 6.68 3.67 -12.96
CA VAL A 99 5.30 3.23 -12.75
C VAL A 99 4.73 2.62 -14.04
N ASN A 100 4.21 1.40 -13.96
CA ASN A 100 3.66 0.71 -15.12
C ASN A 100 2.57 -0.31 -14.76
N TRP A 101 1.76 -0.68 -15.74
CA TRP A 101 0.89 -1.84 -15.62
C TRP A 101 1.71 -3.13 -15.68
N ASN A 102 1.54 -3.99 -14.68
CA ASN A 102 2.07 -5.35 -14.68
C ASN A 102 0.92 -6.33 -14.88
N SER A 103 1.08 -7.26 -15.82
CA SER A 103 0.06 -8.26 -16.20
C SER A 103 0.64 -9.68 -16.21
N GLU A 104 1.73 -9.91 -15.48
CA GLU A 104 2.30 -11.25 -15.39
C GLU A 104 1.28 -12.24 -14.79
N PRO A 105 1.17 -13.46 -15.34
CA PRO A 105 0.18 -14.44 -14.88
C PRO A 105 0.28 -14.78 -13.40
N TYR A 106 1.49 -14.68 -12.82
CA TYR A 106 1.73 -14.90 -11.40
C TYR A 106 0.93 -13.95 -10.49
N PHE A 107 0.57 -12.75 -10.98
CA PHE A 107 -0.22 -11.78 -10.22
C PHE A 107 -1.73 -11.99 -10.34
N GLN A 108 -2.22 -12.98 -11.12
CA GLN A 108 -3.65 -13.28 -11.26
C GLN A 108 -4.21 -14.00 -10.03
N LEU A 109 -4.24 -13.28 -8.91
CA LEU A 109 -4.66 -13.75 -7.60
C LEU A 109 -5.99 -13.08 -7.20
N PRO A 110 -6.82 -13.77 -6.39
CA PRO A 110 -8.04 -13.18 -5.84
C PRO A 110 -7.73 -11.95 -4.99
N ILE A 111 -8.56 -10.92 -5.13
CA ILE A 111 -8.37 -9.65 -4.45
C ILE A 111 -8.99 -9.71 -3.07
N ASP A 112 -8.17 -10.08 -2.10
CA ASP A 112 -8.54 -10.13 -0.69
C ASP A 112 -7.99 -8.91 0.06
N LEU A 113 -8.81 -7.87 0.14
CA LEU A 113 -8.47 -6.57 0.74
C LEU A 113 -8.68 -6.53 2.26
N LEU A 114 -9.61 -7.33 2.79
CA LEU A 114 -9.98 -7.37 4.21
C LEU A 114 -9.48 -8.65 4.86
N GLU A 115 -8.77 -8.53 5.98
CA GLU A 115 -8.37 -9.69 6.78
C GLU A 115 -9.60 -10.27 7.50
N LEU A 116 -10.20 -11.32 6.92
CA LEU A 116 -11.38 -11.99 7.48
C LEU A 116 -11.07 -13.43 7.92
N PRO A 117 -11.76 -13.94 8.96
CA PRO A 117 -11.70 -15.35 9.32
C PRO A 117 -12.15 -16.28 8.18
N TYR A 118 -11.53 -17.46 8.07
CA TYR A 118 -11.79 -18.43 7.00
C TYR A 118 -13.27 -18.85 6.91
N GLU A 119 -13.94 -18.98 8.05
CA GLU A 119 -15.37 -19.31 8.15
C GLU A 119 -16.30 -18.25 7.53
N ILE A 120 -15.82 -17.02 7.34
CA ILE A 120 -16.57 -15.93 6.70
C ILE A 120 -16.21 -15.82 5.23
N ILE A 121 -14.93 -16.01 4.86
CA ILE A 121 -14.47 -15.97 3.46
C ILE A 121 -15.27 -16.91 2.57
N GLY A 122 -15.65 -18.09 3.08
CA GLY A 122 -16.47 -19.07 2.36
C GLY A 122 -17.89 -18.62 2.00
N LEU A 123 -18.36 -17.46 2.48
CA LEU A 123 -19.66 -16.90 2.11
C LEU A 123 -19.63 -16.20 0.73
N ALA A 124 -18.44 -15.78 0.27
CA ALA A 124 -18.29 -15.13 -1.03
C ALA A 124 -18.45 -16.16 -2.14
N SER A 125 -19.11 -15.76 -3.23
CA SER A 125 -19.23 -16.60 -4.41
C SER A 125 -17.85 -16.76 -5.10
N SER A 126 -17.12 -15.64 -5.22
CA SER A 126 -15.72 -15.56 -5.65
C SER A 126 -15.23 -14.12 -5.53
N PHE A 127 -13.98 -13.89 -5.16
CA PHE A 127 -13.35 -12.58 -5.36
C PHE A 127 -12.89 -12.43 -6.81
N PRO A 128 -12.87 -11.20 -7.36
CA PRO A 128 -12.26 -10.98 -8.66
C PRO A 128 -10.74 -11.20 -8.56
N ASP A 129 -10.17 -11.82 -9.59
CA ASP A 129 -8.70 -11.88 -9.73
C ASP A 129 -8.17 -10.57 -10.28
N PHE A 130 -6.91 -10.25 -9.96
CA PHE A 130 -6.17 -9.22 -10.69
C PHE A 130 -6.00 -9.63 -12.15
N ASP A 131 -6.39 -8.75 -13.07
CA ASP A 131 -6.08 -8.88 -14.49
C ASP A 131 -4.79 -8.14 -14.86
N ARG A 132 -4.52 -7.04 -14.14
CA ARG A 132 -3.27 -6.29 -14.10
C ARG A 132 -3.22 -5.46 -12.82
N VAL A 133 -2.02 -5.13 -12.38
CA VAL A 133 -1.76 -4.27 -11.22
C VAL A 133 -0.98 -3.04 -11.65
N LEU A 134 -1.27 -1.89 -11.05
CA LEU A 134 -0.45 -0.70 -11.27
C LEU A 134 0.71 -0.76 -10.27
N GLU A 135 1.88 -1.16 -10.75
CA GLU A 135 3.05 -1.37 -9.91
C GLU A 135 3.74 -0.04 -9.60
N ILE A 136 3.86 0.24 -8.30
CA ILE A 136 4.41 1.49 -7.77
C ILE A 136 5.59 1.26 -6.84
N GLY A 137 6.04 0.02 -6.69
CA GLY A 137 7.26 -0.34 -5.96
C GLY A 137 7.54 -1.84 -6.03
N VAL A 138 8.82 -2.20 -6.11
CA VAL A 138 9.30 -3.59 -6.13
C VAL A 138 10.61 -3.68 -5.37
N ARG A 139 10.78 -4.78 -4.65
CA ARG A 139 12.04 -5.20 -4.02
C ARG A 139 12.04 -6.72 -3.86
N ASP A 140 12.88 -7.40 -4.62
CA ASP A 140 12.95 -8.87 -4.67
C ASP A 140 11.55 -9.49 -4.93
N VAL A 141 10.96 -10.15 -3.93
CA VAL A 141 9.64 -10.79 -3.98
C VAL A 141 8.52 -9.92 -3.42
N GLU A 142 8.81 -8.68 -3.03
CA GLU A 142 7.87 -7.75 -2.43
C GLU A 142 7.45 -6.67 -3.43
N ASN A 143 6.15 -6.41 -3.53
CA ASN A 143 5.60 -5.44 -4.45
C ASN A 143 4.59 -4.53 -3.74
N THR A 144 4.48 -3.30 -4.24
CA THR A 144 3.47 -2.34 -3.85
C THR A 144 2.66 -1.94 -5.07
N TRP A 145 1.34 -2.14 -5.00
CA TRP A 145 0.42 -1.93 -6.12
C TRP A 145 -0.69 -0.95 -5.78
N LEU A 146 -1.17 -0.23 -6.79
CA LEU A 146 -2.47 0.43 -6.76
C LEU A 146 -3.51 -0.42 -7.49
N VAL A 147 -4.64 -0.65 -6.83
CA VAL A 147 -5.79 -1.39 -7.37
C VAL A 147 -6.78 -0.39 -7.94
N ARG A 148 -7.08 -0.55 -9.23
CA ARG A 148 -7.94 0.38 -9.98
C ARG A 148 -9.42 0.32 -9.59
N PRO A 149 -10.20 1.39 -9.84
CA PRO A 149 -11.58 1.51 -9.37
C PRO A 149 -12.53 0.40 -9.81
N GLU A 150 -12.47 -0.03 -11.06
CA GLU A 150 -13.38 -1.07 -11.56
C GLU A 150 -13.17 -2.40 -10.82
N LEU A 151 -11.95 -2.64 -10.36
CA LEU A 151 -11.57 -3.87 -9.71
C LEU A 151 -11.85 -3.83 -8.20
N VAL A 152 -11.61 -2.68 -7.56
CA VAL A 152 -12.06 -2.41 -6.19
C VAL A 152 -13.58 -2.53 -6.09
N GLU A 153 -14.34 -1.98 -7.03
CA GLU A 153 -15.80 -2.10 -7.08
C GLU A 153 -16.25 -3.56 -7.09
N ARG A 154 -15.66 -4.40 -7.96
CA ARG A 154 -15.97 -5.84 -8.01
C ARG A 154 -15.64 -6.55 -6.69
N ALA A 155 -14.52 -6.20 -6.04
CA ALA A 155 -14.17 -6.76 -4.75
C ALA A 155 -15.18 -6.33 -3.66
N ARG A 156 -15.61 -5.07 -3.65
CA ARG A 156 -16.67 -4.59 -2.72
C ARG A 156 -17.97 -5.35 -2.89
N VAL A 157 -18.39 -5.63 -4.13
CA VAL A 157 -19.60 -6.42 -4.40
C VAL A 157 -19.49 -7.79 -3.73
N ALA A 158 -18.34 -8.47 -3.84
CA ALA A 158 -18.11 -9.75 -3.17
C ALA A 158 -18.20 -9.62 -1.63
N TYR A 159 -17.63 -8.57 -1.04
CA TYR A 159 -17.76 -8.31 0.41
C TYR A 159 -19.21 -8.05 0.83
N MET A 160 -20.00 -7.35 0.01
CA MET A 160 -21.41 -7.12 0.32
C MET A 160 -22.27 -8.37 0.13
N GLU A 161 -21.96 -9.21 -0.86
CA GLU A 161 -22.61 -10.53 -0.98
C GLU A 161 -22.37 -11.39 0.27
N MET A 162 -21.15 -11.39 0.80
CA MET A 162 -20.85 -12.07 2.07
C MET A 162 -21.68 -11.50 3.21
N TYR A 163 -21.73 -10.17 3.31
CA TYR A 163 -22.51 -9.48 4.34
C TYR A 163 -23.99 -9.86 4.30
N GLU A 164 -24.60 -9.95 3.12
CA GLU A 164 -26.01 -10.33 2.97
C GLU A 164 -26.29 -11.79 3.36
N LYS A 165 -25.35 -12.71 3.11
CA LYS A 165 -25.46 -14.13 3.46
C LYS A 165 -25.10 -14.43 4.92
N ALA A 166 -24.37 -13.52 5.58
CA ALA A 166 -23.86 -13.68 6.92
C ALA A 166 -24.97 -13.64 8.00
N ASP A 167 -24.78 -14.42 9.07
CA ASP A 167 -25.57 -14.29 10.29
C ASP A 167 -25.19 -13.03 11.09
N ASP A 168 -25.91 -12.75 12.18
CA ASP A 168 -25.71 -11.54 13.00
C ASP A 168 -24.30 -11.44 13.63
N GLN A 169 -23.65 -12.57 13.91
CA GLN A 169 -22.29 -12.57 14.47
C GLN A 169 -21.26 -12.31 13.37
N GLN A 170 -21.42 -12.97 12.22
CA GLN A 170 -20.57 -12.79 11.05
C GLN A 170 -20.67 -11.37 10.50
N LYS A 171 -21.88 -10.78 10.44
CA LYS A 171 -22.07 -9.38 10.03
C LYS A 171 -21.28 -8.40 10.87
N LYS A 172 -21.24 -8.59 12.19
CA LYS A 172 -20.44 -7.75 13.10
C LYS A 172 -18.94 -7.88 12.83
N ILE A 173 -18.47 -9.07 12.46
CA ILE A 173 -17.06 -9.29 12.11
C ILE A 173 -16.73 -8.55 10.80
N ILE A 174 -17.60 -8.67 9.79
CA ILE A 174 -17.44 -7.98 8.51
C ILE A 174 -17.49 -6.45 8.69
N GLU A 175 -18.45 -5.94 9.45
CA GLU A 175 -18.57 -4.51 9.79
C GLU A 175 -17.30 -3.99 10.47
N ARG A 176 -16.81 -4.73 11.47
CA ARG A 176 -15.58 -4.37 12.16
C ARG A 176 -14.38 -4.35 11.22
N ALA A 177 -14.24 -5.34 10.33
CA ALA A 177 -13.16 -5.37 9.35
C ALA A 177 -13.24 -4.17 8.39
N ILE A 178 -14.45 -3.79 7.95
CA ILE A 178 -14.68 -2.60 7.12
C ILE A 178 -14.33 -1.31 7.88
N GLU A 179 -14.78 -1.18 9.13
CA GLU A 179 -14.49 -0.02 9.98
C GLU A 179 -12.99 0.11 10.26
N GLU A 180 -12.29 -0.99 10.51
CA GLU A 180 -10.84 -1.00 10.70
C GLU A 180 -10.10 -0.61 9.40
N PHE A 181 -10.60 -1.04 8.24
CA PHE A 181 -10.00 -0.80 6.94
C PHE A 181 -10.15 0.65 6.44
N VAL A 182 -11.39 1.17 6.43
CA VAL A 182 -11.72 2.47 5.81
C VAL A 182 -12.52 3.41 6.71
N GLY A 183 -12.92 2.95 7.90
CA GLY A 183 -13.55 3.77 8.93
C GLY A 183 -15.07 3.66 9.02
N SER A 184 -15.76 3.31 7.94
CA SER A 184 -17.20 3.05 7.95
C SER A 184 -17.66 2.29 6.71
N LYS A 185 -18.85 1.68 6.78
CA LYS A 185 -19.50 1.06 5.61
C LYS A 185 -19.77 2.05 4.48
N GLU A 186 -20.22 3.27 4.79
CA GLU A 186 -20.44 4.30 3.78
C GLU A 186 -19.13 4.71 3.08
N ALA A 187 -18.03 4.82 3.82
CA ALA A 187 -16.72 5.10 3.24
C ALA A 187 -16.23 3.93 2.38
N PHE A 188 -16.52 2.70 2.79
CA PHE A 188 -16.23 1.51 1.99
C PHE A 188 -16.97 1.51 0.67
N GLU A 189 -18.28 1.78 0.66
CA GLU A 189 -19.08 1.86 -0.57
C GLU A 189 -18.58 2.91 -1.57
N LYS A 190 -17.93 3.98 -1.08
CA LYS A 190 -17.33 5.04 -1.90
C LYS A 190 -15.85 4.83 -2.23
N LEU A 191 -15.24 3.74 -1.77
CA LEU A 191 -13.80 3.50 -1.94
C LEU A 191 -13.49 3.15 -3.39
N GLU A 192 -12.76 4.02 -4.09
CA GLU A 192 -12.38 3.80 -5.49
C GLU A 192 -11.00 3.16 -5.62
N TRP A 193 -10.02 3.56 -4.81
CA TRP A 193 -8.65 3.06 -4.93
C TRP A 193 -8.20 2.36 -3.66
N CYS A 194 -7.51 1.24 -3.83
CA CYS A 194 -6.79 0.56 -2.75
C CYS A 194 -5.30 0.52 -3.07
N CYS A 195 -4.47 0.48 -2.02
CA CYS A 195 -3.06 0.14 -2.14
C CYS A 195 -2.87 -1.27 -1.58
N VAL A 196 -2.10 -2.10 -2.26
CA VAL A 196 -1.83 -3.48 -1.85
C VAL A 196 -0.33 -3.67 -1.70
N ARG A 197 0.07 -4.28 -0.59
CA ARG A 197 1.40 -4.81 -0.39
C ARG A 197 1.35 -6.31 -0.61
N TRP A 198 2.18 -6.83 -1.51
CA TRP A 198 2.27 -8.24 -1.87
C TRP A 198 3.67 -8.76 -1.54
N SER A 199 3.74 -10.00 -1.04
CA SER A 199 5.00 -10.73 -0.90
C SER A 199 4.83 -12.13 -1.50
N ALA A 200 5.68 -12.46 -2.46
CA ALA A 200 5.70 -13.72 -3.21
C ALA A 200 6.49 -14.85 -2.51
N GLY A 201 7.00 -14.61 -1.30
CA GLY A 201 7.87 -15.52 -0.56
C GLY A 201 7.20 -16.81 -0.07
N GLY A 202 7.90 -17.54 0.80
CA GLY A 202 7.46 -18.88 1.29
C GLY A 202 6.11 -18.92 2.01
N ALA A 203 5.65 -17.77 2.51
CA ALA A 203 4.28 -17.56 2.97
C ALA A 203 3.71 -16.35 2.21
N ALA A 204 3.26 -16.60 0.98
CA ALA A 204 2.76 -15.54 0.12
C ALA A 204 1.61 -14.79 0.81
N ALA A 205 1.70 -13.46 0.84
CA ALA A 205 0.82 -12.63 1.67
C ALA A 205 0.44 -11.34 0.95
N MET A 206 -0.86 -11.03 1.00
CA MET A 206 -1.45 -9.79 0.51
C MET A 206 -1.95 -8.98 1.68
N ARG A 207 -1.66 -7.69 1.69
CA ARG A 207 -2.26 -6.74 2.63
C ARG A 207 -2.84 -5.56 1.88
N GLY A 208 -4.15 -5.36 2.02
CA GLY A 208 -4.84 -4.19 1.49
C GLY A 208 -4.74 -2.98 2.41
N HIS A 209 -4.81 -1.81 1.81
CA HIS A 209 -4.98 -0.52 2.47
C HIS A 209 -6.02 0.31 1.70
N ALA A 210 -6.89 1.03 2.41
CA ALA A 210 -7.90 1.91 1.84
C ALA A 210 -7.29 3.21 1.28
N GLY A 211 -6.45 3.08 0.26
CA GLY A 211 -5.72 4.16 -0.40
C GLY A 211 -4.22 4.16 -0.13
N PHE A 212 -3.48 4.89 -0.95
CA PHE A 212 -2.01 4.97 -0.87
C PHE A 212 -1.56 5.65 0.42
N ARG A 213 -2.27 6.70 0.84
CA ARG A 213 -1.98 7.37 2.11
C ARG A 213 -2.08 6.42 3.30
N ARG A 214 -3.09 5.54 3.33
CA ARG A 214 -3.27 4.55 4.42
C ARG A 214 -2.14 3.53 4.46
N TYR A 215 -1.60 3.16 3.31
CA TYR A 215 -0.38 2.36 3.24
C TYR A 215 0.81 3.10 3.89
N VAL A 216 1.08 4.34 3.51
CA VAL A 216 2.19 5.11 4.11
C VAL A 216 2.01 5.31 5.61
N GLU A 217 0.79 5.63 6.07
CA GLU A 217 0.47 5.74 7.50
C GLU A 217 0.76 4.43 8.26
N HIS A 218 0.45 3.29 7.65
CA HIS A 218 0.72 1.97 8.23
C HIS A 218 2.23 1.72 8.38
N VAL A 219 2.99 1.89 7.30
CA VAL A 219 4.44 1.65 7.30
C VAL A 219 5.15 2.60 8.27
N VAL A 220 4.79 3.89 8.27
CA VAL A 220 5.32 4.88 9.22
C VAL A 220 5.04 4.48 10.66
N LYS A 221 3.83 4.01 10.95
CA LYS A 221 3.44 3.56 12.29
C LYS A 221 4.31 2.38 12.72
N GLN A 222 4.45 1.35 11.89
CA GLN A 222 5.27 0.18 12.22
C GLN A 222 6.74 0.56 12.43
N GLY A 223 7.32 1.35 11.51
CA GLY A 223 8.69 1.84 11.65
C GLY A 223 8.93 2.78 12.83
N THR A 224 7.87 3.27 13.50
CA THR A 224 7.98 4.07 14.73
C THR A 224 7.81 3.21 15.99
N GLU A 225 6.88 2.25 15.95
CA GLU A 225 6.52 1.40 17.10
C GLU A 225 7.53 0.27 17.34
N ASP A 226 8.03 -0.36 16.27
CA ASP A 226 9.07 -1.38 16.33
C ASP A 226 10.45 -0.72 16.27
N ARG A 227 10.82 -0.12 17.40
CA ARG A 227 12.23 0.18 17.70
C ARG A 227 12.89 -1.14 18.07
N GLY A 228 13.53 -1.78 17.09
CA GLY A 228 14.48 -2.89 17.25
C GLY A 228 14.34 -3.60 18.59
N LYS A 229 13.36 -4.51 18.71
CA LYS A 229 13.41 -5.45 19.81
C LYS A 229 14.43 -6.52 19.45
N PRO A 230 15.41 -6.80 20.32
CA PRO A 230 16.29 -7.95 20.16
C PRO A 230 15.48 -9.26 20.14
#